data_AF-A0A1B9KUD1-F1
#
_entry.id   AF-A0A1B9KUD1-F1
#
_cell.length_a   1.000
_cell.length_b   1.000
_cell.length_c   1.000
_cell.angle_alpha   90.00
_cell.angle_beta   90.00
_cell.angle_gamma   90.00
#
_symmetry.space_group_name_H-M   'P 1'
#
loop_
_entity.id
_entity.type
_entity.pdbx_description
1 polymer ?
#
loop_
_entity_poly.entity_id
_entity_poly.type
_entity_poly.pdbx_seq_one_letter_code
_entity_poly.pdbx_strand_id
1 'polypeptide(L)'
;MEQVTLNTQIDLNSFINEFKDSLLDSLNASNPPVYLQDDMSFERQSIMEQLKRKPFSEQANVVQAVTKLLLDQNEPAAIINAEMGTGKTMMAIAVAAVLHYEAQYRRNLIISPPHLVYKWRREILETIPSARVWVLNGSDTLVKLLKLRQELKLGITSNVPEFYVLGRVRMRMGYHWKHALKSKPIYQKQNIHERGEVKTKYIKKDCAACPDCYNFCRDDEGELILFSDFVLKEHRTTCVNCGSALWTLIRPSNNSNSSFRDRVKKSMCQIPTIGPVKAESLINKFGDDFLSDLLADNASDFVNLMNENGEFIFTDRQAIRMEKALAKLEFGFGEGAYQATEFIKRYLPQGFFDLLIVDEGHEYKNQGSAQGQAMGVLASQVKKILLLTGTLMGGYADDLFFLLFRVLTSKMIEDGYKPNSRGSLGTAAMEFMRDHGIIKDLYTERHGNSHKTAKGNQISHRTQKAPGFGPKGILRYVLPYTVFLKLKDIGDNILPNYTEEYIDIPMSYEQRSYYDDLSNKLKSELRSALVKRDTVNTPNLVHNSCRKSCCLF
;
A
#
# COMPACT_ATOMS: atom_id res chain seq x y z
N MET A 1 -57.57 -33.64 -17.97
CA MET A 1 -56.88 -32.35 -17.81
C MET A 1 -55.92 -32.50 -16.64
N GLU A 2 -54.72 -33.03 -16.90
CA GLU A 2 -53.65 -33.03 -15.91
C GLU A 2 -53.10 -31.62 -15.81
N GLN A 3 -53.16 -31.05 -14.60
CA GLN A 3 -52.46 -29.82 -14.27
C GLN A 3 -50.97 -30.12 -14.22
N VAL A 4 -50.26 -29.74 -15.27
CA VAL A 4 -48.80 -29.62 -15.24
C VAL A 4 -48.46 -28.47 -14.29
N THR A 5 -48.10 -28.82 -13.06
CA THR A 5 -47.42 -27.90 -12.15
C THR A 5 -46.03 -27.60 -12.73
N LEU A 6 -45.93 -26.49 -13.46
CA LEU A 6 -44.65 -25.90 -13.85
C LEU A 6 -43.86 -25.61 -12.59
N ASN A 7 -42.78 -26.36 -12.39
CA ASN A 7 -41.86 -26.18 -11.29
C ASN A 7 -41.07 -24.89 -11.56
N THR A 8 -41.54 -23.75 -11.03
CA THR A 8 -40.98 -22.40 -11.26
C THR A 8 -39.68 -22.13 -10.47
N GLN A 9 -38.91 -23.16 -10.15
CA GLN A 9 -37.59 -23.02 -9.54
C GLN A 9 -36.54 -23.48 -10.54
N ILE A 10 -35.88 -22.50 -11.17
CA ILE A 10 -34.70 -22.71 -12.01
C ILE A 10 -33.48 -22.43 -11.13
N ASP A 11 -32.51 -23.35 -11.14
CA ASP A 11 -31.21 -23.13 -10.50
C ASP A 11 -30.49 -21.93 -11.15
N LEU A 12 -29.78 -21.12 -10.36
CA LEU A 12 -29.15 -19.90 -10.85
C LEU A 12 -28.16 -20.17 -11.99
N ASN A 13 -27.38 -21.25 -11.93
CA ASN A 13 -26.45 -21.57 -13.01
C ASN A 13 -27.18 -21.97 -14.29
N SER A 14 -28.28 -22.72 -14.14
CA SER A 14 -29.12 -23.12 -15.28
C SER A 14 -29.79 -21.91 -15.93
N PHE A 15 -30.32 -20.99 -15.11
CA PHE A 15 -30.89 -19.73 -15.59
C PHE A 15 -29.84 -18.86 -16.31
N ILE A 16 -28.65 -18.68 -15.73
CA ILE A 16 -27.59 -17.88 -16.35
C ILE A 16 -27.16 -18.49 -17.68
N ASN A 17 -27.04 -19.82 -17.77
CA ASN A 17 -26.66 -20.48 -19.02
C ASN A 17 -27.75 -20.38 -20.09
N GLU A 18 -29.02 -20.53 -19.72
CA GLU A 18 -30.16 -20.46 -20.63
C GLU A 18 -30.39 -19.05 -21.18
N PHE A 19 -30.31 -18.02 -20.34
CA PHE A 19 -30.55 -16.63 -20.72
C PHE A 19 -29.27 -15.84 -21.00
N LYS A 20 -28.13 -16.52 -21.13
CA LYS A 20 -26.79 -15.91 -21.22
C LYS A 20 -26.72 -14.83 -22.29
N ASP A 21 -27.15 -15.13 -23.51
CA ASP A 21 -26.99 -14.23 -24.66
C ASP A 21 -27.88 -12.99 -24.50
N SER A 22 -29.13 -13.16 -24.07
CA SER A 22 -30.03 -12.03 -23.78
C SER A 22 -29.54 -11.16 -22.61
N LEU A 23 -28.98 -11.76 -21.57
CA LEU A 23 -28.36 -11.04 -20.47
C LEU A 23 -27.10 -10.27 -20.93
N LEU A 24 -26.28 -10.88 -21.78
CA LEU A 24 -25.10 -10.23 -22.37
C LEU A 24 -25.50 -9.07 -23.28
N ASP A 25 -26.52 -9.22 -24.13
CA ASP A 25 -27.02 -8.16 -25.00
C ASP A 25 -27.55 -6.98 -24.18
N SER A 26 -28.35 -7.25 -23.15
CA SER A 26 -28.84 -6.21 -22.25
C SER A 26 -27.69 -5.53 -21.48
N LEU A 27 -26.66 -6.28 -21.12
CA LEU A 27 -25.47 -5.75 -20.44
C LEU A 27 -24.67 -4.86 -21.39
N ASN A 28 -24.43 -5.30 -22.62
CA ASN A 28 -23.72 -4.54 -23.66
C ASN A 28 -24.48 -3.28 -24.07
N ALA A 29 -25.81 -3.32 -24.14
CA ALA A 29 -26.63 -2.13 -24.38
C ALA A 29 -26.52 -1.11 -23.23
N SER A 30 -26.40 -1.59 -21.99
CA SER A 30 -26.32 -0.72 -20.80
C SER A 30 -24.90 -0.23 -20.51
N ASN A 31 -23.88 -1.01 -20.87
CA ASN A 31 -22.46 -0.73 -20.68
C ASN A 31 -21.70 -1.22 -21.92
N PRO A 32 -21.67 -0.44 -23.01
CA PRO A 32 -20.97 -0.84 -24.21
C PRO A 32 -19.47 -1.03 -23.90
N PRO A 33 -18.84 -2.10 -24.41
CA PRO A 33 -17.43 -2.34 -24.17
C PRO A 33 -16.60 -1.20 -24.75
N VAL A 34 -15.62 -0.73 -23.98
CA VAL A 34 -14.73 0.36 -24.39
C VAL A 34 -13.86 -0.04 -25.59
N TYR A 35 -13.55 -1.33 -25.72
CA TYR A 35 -12.73 -1.88 -26.78
C TYR A 35 -13.31 -3.19 -27.29
N LEU A 36 -13.46 -3.28 -28.59
CA LEU A 36 -13.65 -4.51 -29.34
C LEU A 36 -12.38 -4.78 -30.17
N GLN A 37 -12.09 -6.03 -30.48
CA GLN A 37 -10.89 -6.38 -31.25
C GLN A 37 -10.90 -5.74 -32.65
N ASP A 38 -12.09 -5.52 -33.22
CA ASP A 38 -12.27 -4.80 -34.48
C ASP A 38 -11.91 -3.31 -34.38
N ASP A 39 -11.82 -2.75 -33.17
CA ASP A 39 -11.41 -1.35 -32.90
C ASP A 39 -9.88 -1.19 -32.73
N MET A 40 -9.08 -2.21 -33.04
CA MET A 40 -7.64 -2.18 -32.83
C MET A 40 -6.97 -1.02 -33.61
N SER A 41 -6.24 -0.16 -32.90
CA SER A 41 -5.40 0.87 -33.55
C SER A 41 -4.12 0.25 -34.10
N PHE A 42 -3.89 0.43 -35.39
CA PHE A 42 -2.68 -0.02 -36.09
C PHE A 42 -1.43 0.74 -35.60
N GLU A 43 -1.57 2.00 -35.21
CA GLU A 43 -0.48 2.82 -34.68
C GLU A 43 0.01 2.29 -33.33
N ARG A 44 -0.93 2.02 -32.41
CA ARG A 44 -0.64 1.40 -31.10
C ARG A 44 -0.02 0.02 -31.26
N GLN A 45 -0.52 -0.76 -32.22
CA GLN A 45 0.03 -2.07 -32.55
C GLN A 45 1.47 -1.97 -33.08
N SER A 46 1.73 -1.05 -34.01
CA SER A 46 3.08 -0.81 -34.55
C SER A 46 4.08 -0.41 -33.46
N ILE A 47 3.65 0.41 -32.49
CA ILE A 47 4.49 0.77 -31.33
C ILE A 47 4.87 -0.50 -30.52
N MET A 48 3.90 -1.37 -30.24
CA MET A 48 4.16 -2.62 -29.51
C MET A 48 5.07 -3.58 -30.28
N GLU A 49 4.99 -3.58 -31.62
CA GLU A 49 5.86 -4.38 -32.48
C GLU A 49 7.32 -3.90 -32.52
N GLN A 50 7.57 -2.64 -32.19
CA GLN A 50 8.91 -2.05 -32.08
C GLN A 50 9.58 -2.31 -30.73
N LEU A 51 8.85 -2.88 -29.75
CA LEU A 51 9.44 -3.29 -28.48
C LEU A 51 10.40 -4.46 -28.69
N LYS A 52 11.47 -4.50 -27.89
CA LYS A 52 12.45 -5.60 -27.92
C LYS A 52 11.81 -6.94 -27.54
N ARG A 53 10.91 -6.90 -26.57
CA ARG A 53 10.06 -8.03 -26.18
C ARG A 53 8.62 -7.67 -26.51
N LYS A 54 7.97 -8.52 -27.30
CA LYS A 54 6.62 -8.27 -27.80
C LYS A 54 5.58 -8.92 -26.88
N PRO A 55 4.46 -8.24 -26.58
CA PRO A 55 3.33 -8.88 -25.94
C PRO A 55 2.72 -9.95 -26.86
N PHE A 56 2.13 -10.99 -26.28
CA PHE A 56 1.25 -11.92 -27.01
C PHE A 56 0.00 -11.21 -27.52
N SER A 57 -0.75 -11.82 -28.44
CA SER A 57 -1.96 -11.23 -29.03
C SER A 57 -2.95 -10.76 -27.98
N GLU A 58 -3.27 -11.60 -26.99
CA GLU A 58 -4.21 -11.21 -25.93
C GLU A 58 -3.66 -10.15 -24.99
N GLN A 59 -2.34 -10.16 -24.75
CA GLN A 59 -1.70 -9.08 -24.00
C GLN A 59 -1.77 -7.75 -24.77
N ALA A 60 -1.61 -7.78 -26.10
CA ALA A 60 -1.75 -6.61 -26.95
C ALA A 60 -3.18 -6.07 -26.96
N ASN A 61 -4.20 -6.95 -26.99
CA ASN A 61 -5.61 -6.58 -26.82
C ASN A 61 -5.85 -5.86 -25.48
N VAL A 62 -5.26 -6.36 -24.38
CA VAL A 62 -5.34 -5.68 -23.07
C VAL A 62 -4.71 -4.28 -23.14
N VAL A 63 -3.53 -4.14 -23.77
CA VAL A 63 -2.85 -2.84 -23.91
C VAL A 63 -3.68 -1.86 -24.73
N GLN A 64 -4.30 -2.31 -25.83
CA GLN A 64 -5.20 -1.51 -26.66
C GLN A 64 -6.41 -1.02 -25.85
N ALA A 65 -7.08 -1.92 -25.13
CA ALA A 65 -8.25 -1.60 -24.30
C ALA A 65 -7.90 -0.59 -23.19
N VAL A 66 -6.80 -0.81 -22.48
CA VAL A 66 -6.33 0.11 -21.43
C VAL A 66 -5.96 1.48 -22.01
N THR A 67 -5.28 1.51 -23.16
CA THR A 67 -4.88 2.79 -23.79
C THR A 67 -6.12 3.56 -24.27
N LYS A 68 -7.10 2.88 -24.88
CA LYS A 68 -8.38 3.47 -25.30
C LYS A 68 -9.14 4.06 -24.12
N LEU A 69 -9.17 3.37 -22.98
CA LEU A 69 -9.78 3.88 -21.76
C LEU A 69 -9.05 5.13 -21.22
N LEU A 70 -7.72 5.09 -21.15
CA LEU A 70 -6.93 6.17 -20.55
C LEU A 70 -6.81 7.42 -21.44
N LEU A 71 -6.67 7.25 -22.76
CA LEU A 71 -6.49 8.34 -23.71
C LEU A 71 -7.81 8.77 -24.37
N ASP A 72 -8.52 7.84 -25.00
CA ASP A 72 -9.66 8.16 -25.86
C ASP A 72 -10.90 8.51 -25.04
N GLN A 73 -11.20 7.73 -24.01
CA GLN A 73 -12.26 8.02 -23.04
C GLN A 73 -11.81 9.00 -21.94
N ASN A 74 -10.51 9.32 -21.91
CA ASN A 74 -9.89 10.21 -20.93
C ASN A 74 -10.19 9.85 -19.47
N GLU A 75 -10.44 8.57 -19.15
CA GLU A 75 -10.68 8.15 -17.78
C GLU A 75 -9.39 8.24 -16.94
N PRO A 76 -9.47 8.55 -15.63
CA PRO A 76 -8.28 8.80 -14.82
C PRO A 76 -7.53 7.52 -14.46
N ALA A 77 -8.20 6.36 -14.50
CA ALA A 77 -7.61 5.10 -14.13
C ALA A 77 -8.11 3.92 -14.96
N ALA A 78 -7.25 2.91 -15.09
CA ALA A 78 -7.55 1.60 -15.65
C ALA A 78 -7.02 0.50 -14.73
N ILE A 79 -7.64 -0.67 -14.79
CA ILE A 79 -7.32 -1.83 -13.95
C ILE A 79 -7.07 -3.03 -14.87
N ILE A 80 -5.90 -3.65 -14.73
CA ILE A 80 -5.60 -4.95 -15.32
C ILE A 80 -5.77 -5.98 -14.21
N ASN A 81 -6.88 -6.72 -14.28
CA ASN A 81 -7.15 -7.85 -13.40
C ASN A 81 -6.81 -9.15 -14.14
N ALA A 82 -5.58 -9.62 -13.99
CA ALA A 82 -5.07 -10.73 -14.77
C ALA A 82 -4.38 -11.78 -13.89
N GLU A 83 -4.61 -13.06 -14.18
CA GLU A 83 -4.07 -14.18 -13.39
C GLU A 83 -2.53 -14.13 -13.28
N MET A 84 -1.98 -14.78 -12.27
CA MET A 84 -0.52 -14.87 -12.13
C MET A 84 0.07 -15.62 -13.35
N GLY A 85 1.20 -15.13 -13.87
CA GLY A 85 1.82 -15.70 -15.08
C GLY A 85 1.34 -15.10 -16.41
N THR A 86 0.27 -14.31 -16.42
CA THR A 86 -0.28 -13.71 -17.66
C THR A 86 0.53 -12.54 -18.24
N GLY A 87 1.61 -12.11 -17.59
CA GLY A 87 2.46 -11.01 -18.07
C GLY A 87 1.97 -9.59 -17.72
N LYS A 88 1.36 -9.38 -16.54
CA LYS A 88 0.95 -8.05 -16.05
C LYS A 88 2.05 -6.98 -16.18
N THR A 89 3.28 -7.31 -15.82
CA THR A 89 4.44 -6.43 -15.94
C THR A 89 4.72 -6.06 -17.39
N MET A 90 4.69 -7.03 -18.32
CA MET A 90 4.82 -6.79 -19.76
C MET A 90 3.73 -5.85 -20.29
N MET A 91 2.46 -6.12 -19.95
CA MET A 91 1.32 -5.29 -20.37
C MET A 91 1.45 -3.85 -19.85
N ALA A 92 1.85 -3.67 -18.60
CA ALA A 92 2.04 -2.34 -18.02
C ALA A 92 3.19 -1.55 -18.67
N ILE A 93 4.30 -2.22 -19.00
CA ILE A 93 5.43 -1.63 -19.73
C ILE A 93 5.00 -1.24 -21.14
N ALA A 94 4.24 -2.11 -21.82
CA ALA A 94 3.70 -1.84 -23.16
C ALA A 94 2.72 -0.66 -23.16
N VAL A 95 1.81 -0.56 -22.18
CA VAL A 95 0.93 0.60 -21.99
C VAL A 95 1.76 1.89 -21.83
N ALA A 96 2.78 1.88 -20.97
CA ALA A 96 3.65 3.04 -20.80
C ALA A 96 4.39 3.44 -22.08
N ALA A 97 4.80 2.46 -22.89
CA ALA A 97 5.42 2.73 -24.20
C ALA A 97 4.43 3.37 -25.18
N VAL A 98 3.20 2.84 -25.29
CA VAL A 98 2.17 3.40 -26.16
C VAL A 98 1.81 4.83 -25.74
N LEU A 99 1.56 5.07 -24.45
CA LEU A 99 1.30 6.40 -23.90
C LEU A 99 2.44 7.39 -24.18
N HIS A 100 3.69 6.91 -24.20
CA HIS A 100 4.84 7.74 -24.53
C HIS A 100 4.83 8.24 -25.97
N TYR A 101 4.62 7.34 -26.94
CA TYR A 101 4.63 7.70 -28.34
C TYR A 101 3.39 8.50 -28.74
N GLU A 102 2.22 8.11 -28.26
CA GLU A 102 0.94 8.71 -28.67
C GLU A 102 0.64 10.02 -27.94
N ALA A 103 0.81 10.06 -26.60
CA ALA A 103 0.42 11.20 -25.76
C ALA A 103 1.62 11.97 -25.16
N GLN A 104 2.85 11.63 -25.57
CA GLN A 104 4.09 12.23 -25.05
C GLN A 104 4.21 12.12 -23.53
N TYR A 105 3.65 11.05 -22.94
CA TYR A 105 3.83 10.74 -21.52
C TYR A 105 5.25 10.22 -21.30
N ARG A 106 6.01 10.87 -20.44
CA ARG A 106 7.45 10.59 -20.30
C ARG A 106 7.77 9.90 -18.99
N ARG A 107 7.07 10.23 -17.92
CA ARG A 107 7.47 9.86 -16.56
C ARG A 107 6.46 8.92 -15.95
N ASN A 108 6.87 7.67 -15.81
CA ASN A 108 6.08 6.58 -15.26
C ASN A 108 6.57 6.28 -13.84
N LEU A 109 5.73 6.47 -12.83
CA LEU A 109 6.01 6.08 -11.45
C LEU A 109 5.45 4.67 -11.22
N ILE A 110 6.29 3.73 -10.80
CA ILE A 110 5.91 2.36 -10.47
C ILE A 110 6.00 2.19 -8.97
N ILE A 111 4.93 1.67 -8.38
CA ILE A 111 4.94 1.14 -7.02
C ILE A 111 4.93 -0.37 -7.10
N SER A 112 5.90 -1.03 -6.47
CA SER A 112 5.98 -2.49 -6.45
C SER A 112 6.27 -3.05 -5.06
N PRO A 113 6.01 -4.35 -4.83
CA PRO A 113 6.62 -5.08 -3.72
C PRO A 113 8.15 -4.90 -3.70
N PRO A 114 8.80 -4.82 -2.52
CA PRO A 114 10.23 -4.49 -2.43
C PRO A 114 11.13 -5.47 -3.20
N HIS A 115 10.81 -6.76 -3.14
CA HIS A 115 11.54 -7.83 -3.84
C HIS A 115 11.35 -7.82 -5.36
N LEU A 116 10.42 -7.01 -5.90
CA LEU A 116 10.18 -6.89 -7.34
C LEU A 116 10.82 -5.65 -7.97
N VAL A 117 11.37 -4.72 -7.18
CA VAL A 117 11.89 -3.43 -7.67
C VAL A 117 12.96 -3.63 -8.77
N TYR A 118 13.93 -4.51 -8.52
CA TYR A 118 15.00 -4.79 -9.48
C TYR A 118 14.52 -5.63 -10.67
N LYS A 119 13.52 -6.49 -10.46
CA LYS A 119 12.86 -7.24 -11.53
C LYS A 119 12.16 -6.27 -12.50
N TRP A 120 11.41 -5.29 -11.98
CA TRP A 120 10.81 -4.23 -12.79
C TRP A 120 11.86 -3.48 -13.61
N ARG A 121 12.97 -3.05 -12.98
CA ARG A 121 14.07 -2.39 -13.71
C ARG A 121 14.58 -3.25 -14.87
N ARG A 122 14.85 -4.53 -14.62
CA ARG A 122 15.34 -5.45 -15.64
C ARG A 122 14.32 -5.60 -16.78
N GLU A 123 13.06 -5.88 -16.46
CA GLU A 123 12.02 -6.09 -17.46
C GLU A 123 11.79 -4.84 -18.32
N ILE A 124 11.87 -3.64 -17.75
CA ILE A 124 11.76 -2.39 -18.52
C ILE A 124 12.91 -2.27 -19.53
N LEU A 125 14.17 -2.45 -19.10
CA LEU A 125 15.35 -2.29 -19.95
C LEU A 125 15.45 -3.36 -21.05
N GLU A 126 14.97 -4.57 -20.75
CA GLU A 126 14.85 -5.67 -21.70
C GLU A 126 13.73 -5.47 -22.72
N THR A 127 12.69 -4.70 -22.39
CA THR A 127 11.50 -4.54 -23.24
C THR A 127 11.55 -3.26 -24.08
N ILE A 128 11.88 -2.11 -23.48
CA ILE A 128 11.87 -0.81 -24.16
C ILE A 128 13.31 -0.40 -24.52
N PRO A 129 13.59 -0.05 -25.79
CA PRO A 129 14.88 0.50 -26.18
C PRO A 129 15.13 1.86 -25.53
N SER A 130 16.34 2.07 -25.03
CA SER A 130 16.81 3.34 -24.46
C SER A 130 15.98 3.90 -23.29
N ALA A 131 15.13 3.09 -22.65
CA ALA A 131 14.38 3.51 -21.47
C ALA A 131 15.33 3.89 -20.32
N ARG A 132 14.98 4.95 -19.59
CA ARG A 132 15.72 5.40 -18.40
C ARG A 132 15.00 4.90 -17.16
N VAL A 133 15.71 4.18 -16.29
CA VAL A 133 15.12 3.64 -15.04
C VAL A 133 15.82 4.20 -13.81
N TRP A 134 15.03 4.77 -12.91
CA TRP A 134 15.45 5.25 -11.59
C TRP A 134 14.90 4.33 -10.51
N VAL A 135 15.78 3.73 -9.72
CA VAL A 135 15.38 2.94 -8.55
C VAL A 135 15.38 3.84 -7.31
N LEU A 136 14.20 4.03 -6.71
CA LEU A 136 13.95 4.86 -5.53
C LEU A 136 13.72 4.01 -4.28
N ASN A 137 14.51 2.95 -4.09
CA ASN A 137 14.32 2.00 -2.98
C ASN A 137 15.46 1.99 -1.95
N GLY A 138 16.61 2.58 -2.28
CA GLY A 138 17.81 2.59 -1.46
C GLY A 138 17.96 3.79 -0.53
N SER A 139 19.05 3.78 0.25
CA SER A 139 19.47 4.87 1.14
C SER A 139 19.66 6.21 0.42
N ASP A 140 19.96 6.16 -0.87
CA ASP A 140 20.21 7.29 -1.77
C ASP A 140 18.94 7.90 -2.39
N THR A 141 17.75 7.39 -2.05
CA THR A 141 16.47 7.84 -2.61
C THR A 141 16.29 9.35 -2.52
N LEU A 142 16.62 9.96 -1.38
CA LEU A 142 16.53 11.42 -1.21
C LEU A 142 17.50 12.18 -2.13
N VAL A 143 18.72 11.66 -2.32
CA VAL A 143 19.72 12.27 -3.21
C VAL A 143 19.23 12.22 -4.66
N LYS A 144 18.70 11.08 -5.10
CA LYS A 144 18.08 10.93 -6.44
C LYS A 144 16.92 11.90 -6.64
N LEU A 145 16.06 12.05 -5.64
CA LEU A 145 14.92 12.99 -5.69
C LEU A 145 15.37 14.47 -5.71
N LEU A 146 16.42 14.82 -4.96
CA LEU A 146 17.01 16.15 -5.00
C LEU A 146 17.65 16.46 -6.36
N LYS A 147 18.38 15.49 -6.94
CA LYS A 147 18.92 15.59 -8.30
C LYS A 147 17.81 15.80 -9.32
N LEU A 148 16.73 15.03 -9.25
CA LEU A 148 15.58 15.18 -10.12
C LEU A 148 14.92 16.57 -9.99
N ARG A 149 14.79 17.08 -8.77
CA ARG A 149 14.30 18.45 -8.55
C ARG A 149 15.24 19.50 -9.15
N GLN A 150 16.55 19.26 -9.13
CA GLN A 150 17.54 20.15 -9.74
C GLN A 150 17.47 20.10 -11.27
N GLU A 151 17.36 18.90 -11.87
CA GLU A 151 17.16 18.72 -13.31
C GLU A 151 15.91 19.47 -13.79
N LEU A 152 14.81 19.40 -13.01
CA LEU A 152 13.58 20.16 -13.27
C LEU A 152 13.84 21.68 -13.29
N LYS A 153 14.57 22.22 -12.30
CA LYS A 153 14.87 23.66 -12.22
C LYS A 153 15.73 24.14 -13.38
N LEU A 154 16.59 23.28 -13.91
CA LEU A 154 17.46 23.56 -15.05
C LEU A 154 16.75 23.34 -16.40
N GLY A 155 15.49 22.87 -16.41
CA GLY A 155 14.75 22.57 -17.63
C GLY A 155 15.29 21.36 -18.40
N ILE A 156 16.06 20.48 -17.75
CA ILE A 156 16.61 19.27 -18.39
C ILE A 156 15.47 18.28 -18.59
N THR A 157 15.16 17.96 -19.84
CA THR A 157 14.12 16.98 -20.19
C THR A 157 14.72 15.80 -20.96
N SER A 158 14.26 14.60 -20.60
CA SER A 158 14.50 13.39 -21.39
C SER A 158 13.50 13.31 -22.54
N ASN A 159 13.94 12.81 -23.69
CA ASN A 159 13.07 12.40 -24.80
C ASN A 159 12.77 10.90 -24.79
N VAL A 160 13.43 10.12 -23.93
CA VAL A 160 13.17 8.68 -23.77
C VAL A 160 12.18 8.43 -22.63
N PRO A 161 11.42 7.31 -22.67
CA PRO A 161 10.56 6.89 -21.57
C PRO A 161 11.36 6.75 -20.27
N GLU A 162 10.87 7.37 -19.21
CA GLU A 162 11.44 7.32 -17.88
C GLU A 162 10.56 6.53 -16.93
N PHE A 163 11.19 5.65 -16.16
CA PHE A 163 10.53 4.83 -15.16
C PHE A 163 11.17 5.06 -13.80
N TYR A 164 10.33 5.28 -12.79
CA TYR A 164 10.73 5.52 -11.41
C TYR A 164 10.15 4.40 -10.57
N VAL A 165 10.98 3.45 -10.13
CA VAL A 165 10.52 2.26 -9.40
C VAL A 165 10.71 2.47 -7.91
N LEU A 166 9.61 2.48 -7.18
CA LEU A 166 9.54 2.73 -5.74
C LEU A 166 8.95 1.52 -5.02
N GLY A 167 9.68 0.99 -4.04
CA GLY A 167 9.16 -0.07 -3.19
C GLY A 167 8.04 0.42 -2.28
N ARG A 168 6.92 -0.31 -2.20
CA ARG A 168 5.74 0.07 -1.42
C ARG A 168 5.98 0.35 0.07
N VAL A 169 7.05 -0.21 0.63
CA VAL A 169 7.44 0.01 2.03
C VAL A 169 8.05 1.41 2.22
N ARG A 170 8.80 1.91 1.23
CA ARG A 170 9.45 3.23 1.25
C ARG A 170 8.49 4.40 1.10
N MET A 171 7.25 4.11 0.72
CA MET A 171 6.20 5.11 0.52
C MET A 171 5.53 5.62 1.80
N ARG A 172 5.63 4.89 2.93
CA ARG A 172 4.84 5.15 4.14
C ARG A 172 4.98 6.60 4.62
N MET A 173 4.00 7.07 5.41
CA MET A 173 3.89 8.44 5.95
C MET A 173 4.48 8.56 7.38
N GLY A 174 5.13 9.69 7.71
CA GLY A 174 5.87 9.96 8.99
C GLY A 174 7.41 10.05 8.94
N TYR A 175 7.97 11.23 9.20
CA TYR A 175 9.40 11.47 9.46
C TYR A 175 9.56 12.14 10.81
N HIS A 176 10.67 11.87 11.49
CA HIS A 176 10.99 12.58 12.71
C HIS A 176 11.52 13.97 12.36
N TRP A 177 10.95 14.98 13.00
CA TRP A 177 11.35 16.36 12.87
C TRP A 177 11.39 17.02 14.25
N LYS A 178 12.12 18.12 14.38
CA LYS A 178 12.08 19.02 15.53
C LYS A 178 11.96 20.45 15.05
N HIS A 179 11.56 21.35 15.95
CA HIS A 179 11.66 22.78 15.69
C HIS A 179 13.13 23.22 15.53
N ALA A 180 13.39 24.02 14.50
CA ALA A 180 14.68 24.61 14.20
C ALA A 180 14.60 26.10 14.58
N LEU A 181 15.01 26.39 15.82
CA LEU A 181 14.89 27.71 16.43
C LEU A 181 16.21 28.09 17.10
N LYS A 182 16.47 29.40 17.20
CA LYS A 182 17.47 29.94 18.10
C LYS A 182 16.78 30.54 19.32
N SER A 183 17.37 30.37 20.50
CA SER A 183 16.95 31.12 21.69
C SER A 183 17.48 32.54 21.60
N LYS A 184 16.60 33.53 21.74
CA LYS A 184 16.94 34.95 21.76
C LYS A 184 16.41 35.57 23.05
N PRO A 185 17.29 36.02 23.97
CA PRO A 185 16.87 36.51 25.27
C PRO A 185 16.26 37.91 25.19
N ILE A 186 15.25 38.16 26.02
CA ILE A 186 14.72 39.48 26.35
C ILE A 186 14.79 39.69 27.86
N TYR A 187 15.01 40.94 28.29
CA TYR A 187 15.06 41.31 29.70
C TYR A 187 13.83 42.14 30.06
N GLN A 188 12.94 41.56 30.85
CA GLN A 188 11.75 42.26 31.33
C GLN A 188 12.02 42.84 32.71
N LYS A 189 11.74 44.13 32.88
CA LYS A 189 11.83 44.82 34.17
C LYS A 189 10.65 44.37 35.04
N GLN A 190 10.94 43.83 36.21
CA GLN A 190 9.93 43.52 37.22
C GLN A 190 10.27 44.20 38.54
N ASN A 191 9.30 44.88 39.12
CA ASN A 191 9.44 45.48 40.44
C ASN A 191 9.04 44.44 41.49
N ILE A 192 9.95 44.14 42.41
CA ILE A 192 9.71 43.19 43.50
C ILE A 192 9.72 43.98 44.80
N HIS A 193 8.71 43.75 45.64
CA HIS A 193 8.63 44.32 46.96
C HIS A 193 9.28 43.36 47.96
N GLU A 194 10.47 43.72 48.45
CA GLU A 194 11.13 43.02 49.56
C GLU A 194 11.26 43.99 50.73
N ARG A 195 10.70 43.62 51.90
CA ARG A 195 10.79 44.39 53.16
C ARG A 195 10.40 45.88 53.03
N GLY A 196 9.39 46.19 52.21
CA GLY A 196 8.90 47.56 52.04
C GLY A 196 9.67 48.42 51.03
N GLU A 197 10.77 47.93 50.45
CA GLU A 197 11.52 48.61 49.40
C GLU A 197 11.19 48.04 48.02
N VAL A 198 11.03 48.92 47.02
CA VAL A 198 10.84 48.54 45.61
C VAL A 198 12.21 48.27 44.98
N LYS A 199 12.54 47.01 44.76
CA LYS A 199 13.74 46.64 44.01
C LYS A 199 13.39 46.28 42.58
N THR A 200 14.11 46.87 41.63
CA THR A 200 14.03 46.49 40.22
C THR A 200 14.85 45.23 39.98
N LYS A 201 14.21 44.15 39.52
CA LYS A 201 14.87 42.94 39.04
C LYS A 201 14.62 42.78 37.55
N TYR A 202 15.68 42.47 36.79
CA TYR A 202 15.55 42.09 35.39
C TYR A 202 15.39 40.58 35.29
N ILE A 203 14.28 40.13 34.72
CA ILE A 203 14.04 38.71 34.43
C ILE A 203 14.41 38.46 32.99
N LYS A 204 15.35 37.53 32.78
CA LYS A 204 15.68 37.02 31.46
C LYS A 204 14.59 36.03 31.02
N LYS A 205 13.96 36.29 29.88
CA LYS A 205 13.05 35.36 29.18
C LYS A 205 13.68 34.97 27.85
N ASP A 206 13.72 33.68 27.55
CA ASP A 206 14.26 33.17 26.30
C ASP A 206 13.13 33.00 25.28
N CYS A 207 13.10 33.84 24.26
CA CYS A 207 12.10 33.80 23.19
C CYS A 207 12.59 33.00 21.98
N ALA A 208 11.65 32.40 21.24
CA ALA A 208 11.94 31.70 20.00
C ALA A 208 12.30 32.70 18.88
N ALA A 209 13.39 32.44 18.15
CA ALA A 209 13.80 33.20 16.99
C ALA A 209 14.11 32.31 15.79
N CYS A 210 13.86 32.84 14.58
CA CYS A 210 14.19 32.17 13.33
C CYS A 210 15.71 31.90 13.23
N PRO A 211 16.15 30.71 12.79
CA PRO A 211 17.56 30.40 12.68
C PRO A 211 18.27 31.19 11.57
N ASP A 212 17.53 31.55 10.51
CA ASP A 212 18.06 32.20 9.31
C ASP A 212 18.03 33.73 9.39
N CYS A 213 16.84 34.32 9.60
CA CYS A 213 16.70 35.79 9.67
C CYS A 213 16.80 36.36 11.08
N TYR A 214 16.87 35.51 12.11
CA TYR A 214 17.00 35.90 13.52
C TYR A 214 15.88 36.79 14.09
N ASN A 215 14.77 36.90 13.36
CA ASN A 215 13.58 37.61 13.82
C ASN A 215 12.82 36.78 14.86
N PHE A 216 12.14 37.45 15.79
CA PHE A 216 11.36 36.79 16.83
C PHE A 216 10.13 36.08 16.24
N CYS A 217 9.81 34.91 16.79
CA CYS A 217 8.59 34.21 16.47
C CYS A 217 7.44 34.79 17.29
N ARG A 218 6.33 35.11 16.62
CA ARG A 218 5.13 35.66 17.24
C ARG A 218 3.95 34.71 17.07
N ASP A 219 2.99 34.76 17.99
CA ASP A 219 1.72 34.06 17.85
C ASP A 219 0.72 34.86 16.99
N ASP A 220 -0.51 34.34 16.87
CA ASP A 220 -1.56 34.93 16.04
C ASP A 220 -2.06 36.27 16.60
N GLU A 221 -1.81 36.55 17.88
CA GLU A 221 -2.11 37.81 18.56
C GLU A 221 -0.95 38.83 18.45
N GLY A 222 0.17 38.42 17.85
CA GLY A 222 1.35 39.26 17.63
C GLY A 222 2.33 39.31 18.81
N GLU A 223 2.10 38.50 19.85
CA GLU A 223 2.93 38.40 21.06
C GLU A 223 4.14 37.48 20.87
N LEU A 224 5.20 37.74 21.63
CA LEU A 224 6.45 36.98 21.53
C LEU A 224 6.31 35.58 22.15
N ILE A 225 6.59 34.53 21.37
CA ILE A 225 6.51 33.16 21.87
C ILE A 225 7.81 32.79 22.61
N LEU A 226 7.67 32.22 23.81
CA LEU A 226 8.80 31.65 24.56
C LEU A 226 9.38 30.43 23.84
N PHE A 227 10.70 30.25 23.94
CA PHE A 227 11.38 29.11 23.31
C PHE A 227 10.82 27.76 23.80
N SER A 228 10.53 27.64 25.10
CA SER A 228 9.90 26.46 25.70
C SER A 228 8.55 26.13 25.07
N ASP A 229 7.73 27.16 24.86
CA ASP A 229 6.33 27.00 24.45
C ASP A 229 6.25 26.71 22.95
N PHE A 230 7.14 27.32 22.16
CA PHE A 230 7.23 27.02 20.73
C PHE A 230 7.59 25.55 20.48
N VAL A 231 8.51 24.99 21.27
CA VAL A 231 8.95 23.59 21.11
C VAL A 231 7.81 22.59 21.36
N LEU A 232 6.78 22.96 22.12
CA LEU A 232 5.59 22.13 22.38
C LEU A 232 4.59 22.10 21.21
N LYS A 233 4.74 22.97 20.19
CA LYS A 233 3.84 22.95 19.03
C LYS A 233 3.96 21.62 18.27
N GLU A 234 2.84 20.93 18.09
CA GLU A 234 2.80 19.63 17.39
C GLU A 234 2.80 19.74 15.86
N HIS A 235 2.72 20.96 15.32
CA HIS A 235 2.70 21.23 13.89
C HIS A 235 3.93 22.03 13.45
N ARG A 236 4.30 21.86 12.18
CA ARG A 236 5.44 22.54 11.56
C ARG A 236 5.05 23.90 11.06
N THR A 237 5.93 24.88 11.28
CA THR A 237 5.68 26.29 10.97
C THR A 237 6.81 26.86 10.11
N THR A 238 6.52 27.96 9.42
CA THR A 238 7.48 28.74 8.65
C THR A 238 7.65 30.12 9.28
N CYS A 239 8.81 30.74 9.08
CA CYS A 239 9.05 32.10 9.54
C CYS A 239 8.17 33.06 8.75
N VAL A 240 7.35 33.86 9.44
CA VAL A 240 6.50 34.87 8.81
C VAL A 240 7.31 35.96 8.11
N ASN A 241 8.56 36.20 8.55
CA ASN A 241 9.42 37.24 8.01
C ASN A 241 10.18 36.82 6.74
N CYS A 242 10.85 35.66 6.75
CA CYS A 242 11.69 35.22 5.62
C CYS A 242 11.20 33.96 4.90
N GLY A 243 10.08 33.37 5.34
CA GLY A 243 9.51 32.15 4.76
C GLY A 243 10.29 30.86 5.05
N SER A 244 11.42 30.92 5.77
CA SER A 244 12.23 29.73 6.04
C SER A 244 11.55 28.77 7.01
N ALA A 245 11.88 27.48 6.92
CA ALA A 245 11.29 26.46 7.78
C ALA A 245 11.79 26.64 9.23
N LEU A 246 10.87 26.78 10.19
CA LEU A 246 11.18 26.80 11.63
C LEU A 246 11.27 25.39 12.22
N TRP A 247 11.56 24.41 11.36
CA TRP A 247 11.69 23.00 11.70
C TRP A 247 12.78 22.37 10.86
N THR A 248 13.37 21.31 11.39
CA THR A 248 14.36 20.50 10.70
C THR A 248 14.10 19.03 10.96
N LEU A 249 14.59 18.18 10.05
CA LEU A 249 14.50 16.73 10.21
C LEU A 249 15.42 16.29 11.35
N ILE A 250 14.99 15.31 12.12
CA ILE A 250 15.81 14.68 13.15
C ILE A 250 15.89 13.18 12.95
N ARG A 251 16.96 12.61 13.47
CA ARG A 251 17.09 11.18 13.67
C ARG A 251 16.40 10.87 15.01
N PRO A 252 15.51 9.85 15.11
CA PRO A 252 15.04 9.40 16.40
C PRO A 252 16.26 8.98 17.25
N SER A 253 16.40 9.56 18.43
CA SER A 253 17.65 9.56 19.23
C SER A 253 18.03 8.21 19.83
N ASN A 254 17.26 7.14 19.61
CA ASN A 254 17.52 5.84 20.25
C ASN A 254 18.69 5.04 19.64
N ASN A 255 19.37 5.53 18.59
CA ASN A 255 20.45 4.80 17.91
C ASN A 255 21.73 5.64 17.65
N SER A 256 21.91 6.79 18.31
CA SER A 256 23.01 7.71 17.97
C SER A 256 24.42 7.22 18.33
N ASN A 257 24.57 6.11 19.06
CA ASN A 257 25.87 5.53 19.42
C ASN A 257 26.24 4.22 18.70
N SER A 258 25.41 3.70 17.79
CA SER A 258 25.75 2.47 17.04
C SER A 258 26.47 2.83 15.74
N SER A 259 27.66 2.26 15.50
CA SER A 259 28.41 2.44 14.24
C SER A 259 27.56 1.96 13.04
N PHE A 260 27.87 2.41 11.81
CA PHE A 260 27.16 1.92 10.61
C PHE A 260 27.22 0.40 10.51
N ARG A 261 28.40 -0.17 10.75
CA ARG A 261 28.65 -1.59 10.93
C ARG A 261 27.71 -2.27 11.95
N ASP A 262 27.51 -1.66 13.13
CA ASP A 262 26.60 -2.21 14.15
C ASP A 262 25.13 -2.20 13.70
N ARG A 263 24.73 -1.17 12.93
CA ARG A 263 23.39 -1.08 12.35
C ARG A 263 23.15 -2.18 11.31
N VAL A 264 24.13 -2.42 10.44
CA VAL A 264 24.10 -3.53 9.47
C VAL A 264 24.01 -4.86 10.19
N LYS A 265 24.91 -5.10 11.16
CA LYS A 265 24.93 -6.32 11.98
C LYS A 265 23.61 -6.58 12.70
N LYS A 266 23.06 -5.57 13.39
CA LYS A 266 21.81 -5.69 14.14
C LYS A 266 20.63 -6.03 13.24
N SER A 267 20.62 -5.52 12.01
CA SER A 267 19.55 -5.80 11.06
C SER A 267 19.72 -7.17 10.43
N MET A 268 20.94 -7.59 10.09
CA MET A 268 21.22 -8.96 9.63
C MET A 268 20.74 -10.02 10.64
N CYS A 269 20.89 -9.75 11.94
CA CYS A 269 20.39 -10.63 13.00
C CYS A 269 18.85 -10.74 13.08
N GLN A 270 18.10 -9.89 12.38
CA GLN A 270 16.63 -10.01 12.28
C GLN A 270 16.22 -11.06 11.24
N ILE A 271 17.14 -11.42 10.34
CA ILE A 271 16.90 -12.45 9.33
C ILE A 271 16.98 -13.82 10.03
N PRO A 272 15.96 -14.68 9.87
CA PRO A 272 16.02 -16.03 10.42
C PRO A 272 17.27 -16.76 9.93
N THR A 273 17.87 -17.56 10.80
CA THR A 273 19.11 -18.33 10.54
C THR A 273 20.42 -17.54 10.56
N ILE A 274 20.37 -16.21 10.72
CA ILE A 274 21.57 -15.37 10.89
C ILE A 274 21.68 -14.92 12.36
N GLY A 275 22.64 -15.50 13.07
CA GLY A 275 23.04 -15.04 14.41
C GLY A 275 24.16 -14.00 14.36
N PRO A 276 24.52 -13.39 15.51
CA PRO A 276 25.52 -12.33 15.59
C PRO A 276 26.91 -12.74 15.07
N VAL A 277 27.30 -14.01 15.25
CA VAL A 277 28.58 -14.54 14.76
C VAL A 277 28.58 -14.64 13.23
N LYS A 278 27.50 -15.15 12.64
CA LYS A 278 27.36 -15.27 11.18
C LYS A 278 27.24 -13.90 10.52
N ALA A 279 26.54 -12.95 11.16
CA ALA A 279 26.48 -11.57 10.71
C ALA A 279 27.87 -10.90 10.68
N GLU A 280 28.67 -11.05 11.76
CA GLU A 280 30.04 -10.53 11.80
C GLU A 280 30.93 -11.13 10.71
N SER A 281 30.83 -12.45 10.50
CA SER A 281 31.58 -13.17 9.46
C SER A 281 31.24 -12.68 8.05
N LEU A 282 29.95 -12.48 7.76
CA LEU A 282 29.51 -11.95 6.48
C LEU A 282 30.00 -10.51 6.28
N ILE A 283 29.89 -9.64 7.30
CA ILE A 283 30.38 -8.26 7.22
C ILE A 283 31.88 -8.21 6.99
N ASN A 284 32.66 -9.06 7.66
CA ASN A 284 34.11 -9.16 7.42
C ASN A 284 34.46 -9.62 6.01
N LYS A 285 33.63 -10.47 5.41
CA LYS A 285 33.89 -11.05 4.08
C LYS A 285 33.46 -10.15 2.94
N PHE A 286 32.31 -9.48 3.06
CA PHE A 286 31.70 -8.71 1.97
C PHE A 286 31.73 -7.19 2.18
N GLY A 287 32.02 -6.71 3.39
CA GLY A 287 31.94 -5.30 3.75
C GLY A 287 30.53 -4.86 4.17
N ASP A 288 30.45 -3.87 5.06
CA ASP A 288 29.21 -3.32 5.58
C ASP A 288 28.45 -2.48 4.54
N ASP A 289 29.14 -1.75 3.66
CA ASP A 289 28.50 -0.97 2.58
C ASP A 289 27.80 -1.88 1.57
N PHE A 290 28.49 -2.90 1.05
CA PHE A 290 27.92 -3.83 0.07
C PHE A 290 26.74 -4.61 0.64
N LEU A 291 26.84 -5.12 1.87
CA LEU A 291 25.74 -5.85 2.51
C LEU A 291 24.56 -4.93 2.86
N SER A 292 24.84 -3.70 3.27
CA SER A 292 23.82 -2.67 3.47
C SER A 292 23.05 -2.42 2.18
N ASP A 293 23.75 -2.20 1.07
CA ASP A 293 23.13 -1.97 -0.23
C ASP A 293 22.33 -3.20 -0.65
N LEU A 294 22.92 -4.40 -0.59
CA LEU A 294 22.24 -5.65 -0.94
C LEU A 294 20.94 -5.86 -0.13
N LEU A 295 20.97 -5.63 1.18
CA LEU A 295 19.81 -5.78 2.05
C LEU A 295 18.80 -4.63 1.91
N ALA A 296 19.24 -3.41 1.63
CA ALA A 296 18.35 -2.25 1.39
C ALA A 296 17.64 -2.31 0.04
N ASP A 297 18.35 -2.83 -0.96
CA ASP A 297 17.99 -2.72 -2.36
C ASP A 297 17.42 -4.03 -2.90
N ASN A 298 18.15 -5.15 -2.77
CA ASN A 298 17.75 -6.44 -3.32
C ASN A 298 18.00 -7.59 -2.34
N ALA A 299 17.12 -7.72 -1.35
CA ALA A 299 17.20 -8.78 -0.34
C ALA A 299 17.16 -10.21 -0.95
N SER A 300 16.67 -10.38 -2.18
CA SER A 300 16.71 -11.67 -2.89
C SER A 300 18.14 -12.04 -3.32
N ASP A 301 18.96 -11.07 -3.71
CA ASP A 301 20.37 -11.32 -4.06
C ASP A 301 21.18 -11.68 -2.81
N PHE A 302 20.79 -11.18 -1.65
CA PHE A 302 21.38 -11.58 -0.37
C PHE A 302 21.20 -13.09 -0.10
N VAL A 303 20.05 -13.66 -0.46
CA VAL A 303 19.81 -15.11 -0.33
C VAL A 303 20.72 -15.92 -1.26
N ASN A 304 21.08 -15.34 -2.41
CA ASN A 304 21.92 -15.97 -3.43
C ASN A 304 23.41 -15.60 -3.32
N LEU A 305 23.87 -15.12 -2.17
CA LEU A 305 25.28 -14.79 -1.95
C LEU A 305 26.17 -16.02 -2.16
N MET A 306 27.23 -15.84 -2.95
CA MET A 306 28.24 -16.85 -3.24
C MET A 306 29.58 -16.51 -2.60
N ASN A 307 30.37 -17.54 -2.28
CA ASN A 307 31.75 -17.37 -1.86
C ASN A 307 32.68 -17.15 -3.09
N GLU A 308 33.97 -16.91 -2.84
CA GLU A 308 35.00 -16.73 -3.89
C GLU A 308 35.15 -17.94 -4.83
N ASN A 309 34.65 -19.11 -4.42
CA ASN A 309 34.69 -20.35 -5.20
C ASN A 309 33.39 -20.57 -6.02
N GLY A 310 32.44 -19.63 -5.98
CA GLY A 310 31.16 -19.72 -6.69
C GLY A 310 30.10 -20.59 -6.00
N GLU A 311 30.31 -21.00 -4.75
CA GLU A 311 29.36 -21.80 -3.98
C GLU A 311 28.43 -20.92 -3.15
N PHE A 312 27.16 -21.28 -3.05
CA PHE A 312 26.17 -20.57 -2.23
C PHE A 312 26.52 -20.64 -0.74
N ILE A 313 26.45 -19.49 -0.07
CA ILE A 313 26.72 -19.35 1.37
C ILE A 313 25.56 -19.88 2.22
N PHE A 314 24.35 -19.89 1.65
CA PHE A 314 23.13 -20.36 2.30
C PHE A 314 22.65 -21.63 1.61
N THR A 315 22.21 -22.62 2.40
CA THR A 315 21.59 -23.83 1.86
C THR A 315 20.16 -23.53 1.38
N ASP A 316 19.62 -24.32 0.46
CA ASP A 316 18.26 -24.12 -0.07
C ASP A 316 17.18 -23.99 1.02
N ARG A 317 17.31 -24.76 2.10
CA ARG A 317 16.39 -24.68 3.26
C ARG A 317 16.53 -23.36 4.02
N GLN A 318 17.75 -22.81 4.14
CA GLN A 318 17.98 -21.49 4.73
C GLN A 318 17.43 -20.41 3.80
N ALA A 319 17.73 -20.51 2.51
CA ALA A 319 17.29 -19.59 1.47
C ALA A 319 15.76 -19.41 1.46
N ILE A 320 14.98 -20.49 1.43
CA ILE A 320 13.51 -20.44 1.44
C ILE A 320 12.97 -19.75 2.72
N ARG A 321 13.59 -20.00 3.87
CA ARG A 321 13.18 -19.37 5.15
C ARG A 321 13.53 -17.88 5.17
N MET A 322 14.70 -17.54 4.67
CA MET A 322 15.17 -16.17 4.55
C MET A 322 14.29 -15.40 3.58
N GLU A 323 13.99 -15.93 2.40
CA GLU A 323 13.13 -15.31 1.39
C GLU A 323 11.74 -14.98 1.94
N LYS A 324 11.09 -15.95 2.62
CA LYS A 324 9.79 -15.73 3.27
C LYS A 324 9.82 -14.63 4.36
N ALA A 325 10.95 -14.51 5.05
CA ALA A 325 11.12 -13.50 6.10
C ALA A 325 11.50 -12.13 5.51
N LEU A 326 12.40 -12.08 4.53
CA LEU A 326 12.83 -10.88 3.81
C LEU A 326 11.67 -10.25 3.02
N ALA A 327 10.69 -11.05 2.57
CA ALA A 327 9.44 -10.54 2.01
C ALA A 327 8.61 -9.71 3.01
N LYS A 328 8.81 -9.92 4.32
CA LYS A 328 8.10 -9.24 5.41
C LYS A 328 8.97 -8.25 6.19
N LEU A 329 10.28 -8.46 6.20
CA LEU A 329 11.25 -7.65 6.94
C LEU A 329 11.61 -6.38 6.17
N GLU A 330 11.83 -5.31 6.93
CA GLU A 330 12.09 -3.98 6.38
C GLU A 330 13.51 -3.54 6.75
N PHE A 331 14.40 -3.54 5.76
CA PHE A 331 15.77 -3.05 5.96
C PHE A 331 15.86 -1.61 5.51
N GLY A 332 16.38 -0.73 6.35
CA GLY A 332 16.62 0.68 6.01
C GLY A 332 17.93 1.13 6.65
N PHE A 333 19.01 1.09 5.88
CA PHE A 333 20.35 1.43 6.36
C PHE A 333 20.73 2.89 6.10
N GLY A 334 19.92 3.61 5.31
CA GLY A 334 20.14 5.01 4.95
C GLY A 334 19.87 6.01 6.08
N GLU A 335 20.63 7.10 6.07
CA GLU A 335 20.68 8.10 7.14
C GLU A 335 19.53 9.13 7.15
N GLY A 336 18.52 8.96 6.29
CA GLY A 336 17.36 9.83 6.21
C GLY A 336 16.07 9.04 6.09
N ALA A 337 15.25 9.06 7.14
CA ALA A 337 13.86 8.58 7.11
C ALA A 337 12.95 9.54 6.31
N TYR A 338 13.41 10.03 5.16
CA TYR A 338 12.66 10.95 4.32
C TYR A 338 11.79 10.18 3.33
N GLN A 339 10.55 10.62 3.17
CA GLN A 339 9.53 9.87 2.45
C GLN A 339 9.47 10.32 1.01
N ALA A 340 9.64 9.37 0.09
CA ALA A 340 9.51 9.64 -1.34
C ALA A 340 8.14 10.26 -1.67
N THR A 341 7.07 9.72 -1.09
CA THR A 341 5.70 10.24 -1.25
C THR A 341 5.57 11.70 -0.84
N GLU A 342 6.14 12.07 0.31
CA GLU A 342 6.09 13.45 0.80
C GLU A 342 6.97 14.38 -0.04
N PHE A 343 8.13 13.89 -0.50
CA PHE A 343 8.97 14.64 -1.43
C PHE A 343 8.19 15.02 -2.68
N ILE A 344 7.58 14.01 -3.30
CA ILE A 344 6.87 14.12 -4.56
C ILE A 344 5.74 15.15 -4.40
N LYS A 345 4.90 14.99 -3.37
CA LYS A 345 3.79 15.90 -3.08
C LYS A 345 4.23 17.36 -2.88
N ARG A 346 5.36 17.59 -2.19
CA ARG A 346 5.76 18.94 -1.77
C ARG A 346 6.62 19.68 -2.78
N TYR A 347 7.48 18.96 -3.48
CA TYR A 347 8.58 19.57 -4.21
C TYR A 347 8.54 19.32 -5.71
N LEU A 348 7.70 18.40 -6.17
CA LEU A 348 7.45 18.19 -7.59
C LEU A 348 6.10 18.82 -7.96
N PRO A 349 5.97 19.39 -9.18
CA PRO A 349 4.70 19.95 -9.62
C PRO A 349 3.63 18.85 -9.79
N GLN A 350 2.36 19.22 -9.66
CA GLN A 350 1.25 18.31 -9.94
C GLN A 350 1.31 17.84 -11.39
N GLY A 351 1.05 16.56 -11.63
CA GLY A 351 1.18 15.96 -12.95
C GLY A 351 2.63 15.84 -13.43
N PHE A 352 3.62 15.95 -12.53
CA PHE A 352 5.01 15.70 -12.86
C PHE A 352 5.21 14.29 -13.42
N PHE A 353 4.59 13.29 -12.79
CA PHE A 353 4.48 11.95 -13.33
C PHE A 353 3.20 11.84 -14.16
N ASP A 354 3.32 11.27 -15.35
CA ASP A 354 2.20 11.12 -16.27
C ASP A 354 1.36 9.88 -15.93
N LEU A 355 2.03 8.77 -15.59
CA LEU A 355 1.39 7.50 -15.26
C LEU A 355 1.88 6.98 -13.90
N LEU A 356 0.94 6.57 -13.05
CA LEU A 356 1.21 5.76 -11.86
C LEU A 356 0.83 4.30 -12.13
N ILE A 357 1.80 3.40 -12.11
CA ILE A 357 1.59 1.95 -12.18
C ILE A 357 1.65 1.39 -10.77
N VAL A 358 0.60 0.72 -10.31
CA VAL A 358 0.53 0.10 -8.99
C VAL A 358 0.48 -1.41 -9.14
N ASP A 359 1.60 -2.05 -8.83
CA ASP A 359 1.69 -3.50 -8.79
C ASP A 359 1.11 -4.05 -7.48
N GLU A 360 0.43 -5.19 -7.56
CA GLU A 360 -0.36 -5.78 -6.48
C GLU A 360 -1.34 -4.77 -5.83
N GLY A 361 -2.15 -4.11 -6.65
CA GLY A 361 -3.07 -3.05 -6.24
C GLY A 361 -4.02 -3.42 -5.09
N HIS A 362 -4.32 -4.71 -4.92
CA HIS A 362 -5.17 -5.19 -3.83
C HIS A 362 -4.56 -4.98 -2.44
N GLU A 363 -3.24 -4.84 -2.30
CA GLU A 363 -2.57 -4.55 -1.02
C GLU A 363 -2.93 -3.16 -0.46
N TYR A 364 -3.48 -2.27 -1.28
CA TYR A 364 -3.81 -0.89 -0.93
C TYR A 364 -5.26 -0.70 -0.50
N LYS A 365 -6.08 -1.76 -0.47
CA LYS A 365 -7.52 -1.68 -0.17
C LYS A 365 -7.89 -1.17 1.23
N ASN A 366 -7.00 -1.30 2.20
CA ASN A 366 -7.32 -0.99 3.60
C ASN A 366 -7.44 0.53 3.85
N GLN A 367 -8.46 0.97 4.60
CA GLN A 367 -8.70 2.38 4.93
C GLN A 367 -7.51 3.05 5.65
N GLY A 368 -7.06 2.45 6.75
CA GLY A 368 -6.10 3.04 7.68
C GLY A 368 -4.64 2.67 7.42
N SER A 369 -4.32 1.97 6.34
CA SER A 369 -2.94 1.56 6.09
C SER A 369 -2.11 2.75 5.62
N ALA A 370 -0.94 2.95 6.22
CA ALA A 370 0.00 4.00 5.80
C ALA A 370 0.39 3.88 4.32
N GLN A 371 0.44 2.64 3.80
CA GLN A 371 0.69 2.36 2.39
C GLN A 371 -0.48 2.80 1.50
N GLY A 372 -1.73 2.52 1.88
CA GLY A 372 -2.92 2.95 1.15
C GLY A 372 -3.05 4.48 1.12
N GLN A 373 -2.76 5.15 2.24
CA GLN A 373 -2.75 6.61 2.30
C GLN A 373 -1.65 7.20 1.40
N ALA A 374 -0.44 6.64 1.44
CA ALA A 374 0.65 7.08 0.58
C ALA A 374 0.36 6.88 -0.92
N MET A 375 -0.24 5.74 -1.27
CA MET A 375 -0.68 5.48 -2.65
C MET A 375 -1.73 6.48 -3.10
N GLY A 376 -2.71 6.83 -2.25
CA GLY A 376 -3.69 7.87 -2.53
C GLY A 376 -3.05 9.26 -2.75
N VAL A 377 -2.01 9.60 -1.98
CA VAL A 377 -1.23 10.83 -2.22
C VAL A 377 -0.57 10.79 -3.59
N LEU A 378 0.12 9.71 -3.95
CA LEU A 378 0.76 9.60 -5.27
C LEU A 378 -0.28 9.65 -6.41
N ALA A 379 -1.40 8.95 -6.25
CA ALA A 379 -2.51 8.97 -7.20
C ALA A 379 -3.02 10.40 -7.48
N SER A 380 -3.08 11.26 -6.44
CA SER A 380 -3.46 12.67 -6.61
C SER A 380 -2.42 13.55 -7.34
N GLN A 381 -1.18 13.07 -7.49
CA GLN A 381 -0.07 13.82 -8.09
C GLN A 381 0.23 13.42 -9.54
N VAL A 382 -0.46 12.41 -10.09
CA VAL A 382 -0.24 11.91 -11.45
C VAL A 382 -1.40 12.26 -12.38
N LYS A 383 -1.20 12.10 -13.70
CA LYS A 383 -2.28 12.33 -14.68
C LYS A 383 -3.19 11.11 -14.87
N LYS A 384 -2.60 9.92 -14.94
CA LYS A 384 -3.29 8.64 -15.16
C LYS A 384 -2.78 7.56 -14.20
N ILE A 385 -3.63 6.58 -13.90
CA ILE A 385 -3.31 5.48 -12.98
C ILE A 385 -3.60 4.13 -13.65
N LEU A 386 -2.69 3.19 -13.50
CA LEU A 386 -2.84 1.81 -13.93
C LEU A 386 -2.67 0.88 -12.73
N LEU A 387 -3.74 0.18 -12.33
CA LEU A 387 -3.69 -0.83 -11.28
C LEU A 387 -3.45 -2.21 -11.88
N LEU A 388 -2.50 -2.96 -11.33
CA LEU A 388 -2.24 -4.35 -11.69
C LEU A 388 -2.59 -5.23 -10.49
N THR A 389 -3.42 -6.26 -10.69
CA THR A 389 -3.73 -7.22 -9.63
C THR A 389 -4.08 -8.59 -10.21
N GLY A 390 -3.82 -9.65 -9.45
CA GLY A 390 -4.35 -10.99 -9.73
C GLY A 390 -5.79 -11.17 -9.26
N THR A 391 -6.18 -10.44 -8.23
CA THR A 391 -7.53 -10.47 -7.65
C THR A 391 -7.93 -9.06 -7.23
N LEU A 392 -9.01 -8.54 -7.81
CA LEU A 392 -9.50 -7.21 -7.45
C LEU A 392 -10.27 -7.22 -6.12
N MET A 393 -10.93 -8.33 -5.79
CA MET A 393 -11.84 -8.44 -4.65
C MET A 393 -11.38 -9.51 -3.67
N GLY A 394 -11.28 -9.16 -2.38
CA GLY A 394 -11.06 -10.12 -1.29
C GLY A 394 -12.35 -10.73 -0.73
N GLY A 395 -13.46 -10.59 -1.45
CA GLY A 395 -14.77 -11.12 -1.09
C GLY A 395 -15.72 -10.09 -0.47
N TYR A 396 -15.27 -8.91 -0.06
CA TYR A 396 -16.13 -7.87 0.53
C TYR A 396 -16.17 -6.60 -0.32
N ALA A 397 -17.27 -5.84 -0.24
CA ALA A 397 -17.41 -4.61 -1.02
C ALA A 397 -16.54 -3.45 -0.52
N ASP A 398 -16.22 -3.41 0.77
CA ASP A 398 -15.35 -2.39 1.38
C ASP A 398 -13.89 -2.56 0.98
N ASP A 399 -13.48 -3.77 0.59
CA ASP A 399 -12.19 -4.03 -0.04
C ASP A 399 -12.04 -3.24 -1.35
N LEU A 400 -13.12 -2.98 -2.08
CA LEU A 400 -13.07 -2.18 -3.29
C LEU A 400 -13.15 -0.69 -3.00
N PHE A 401 -14.02 -0.29 -2.07
CA PHE A 401 -14.35 1.11 -1.86
C PHE A 401 -13.13 2.03 -1.76
N PHE A 402 -12.19 1.73 -0.86
CA PHE A 402 -11.04 2.62 -0.66
C PHE A 402 -10.03 2.55 -1.81
N LEU A 403 -9.93 1.41 -2.51
CA LEU A 403 -9.07 1.32 -3.69
C LEU A 403 -9.65 2.17 -4.83
N LEU A 404 -10.95 2.02 -5.10
CA LEU A 404 -11.69 2.81 -6.08
C LEU A 404 -11.68 4.29 -5.74
N PHE A 405 -11.89 4.67 -4.48
CA PHE A 405 -11.86 6.07 -4.07
C PHE A 405 -10.50 6.74 -4.31
N ARG A 406 -9.40 5.98 -4.25
CA ARG A 406 -8.05 6.51 -4.52
C ARG A 406 -7.75 6.70 -5.99
N VAL A 407 -8.35 5.89 -6.87
CA VAL A 407 -8.05 5.92 -8.32
C VAL A 407 -9.11 6.59 -9.17
N LEU A 408 -10.37 6.56 -8.73
CA LEU A 408 -11.55 7.12 -9.39
C LEU A 408 -12.23 8.16 -8.49
N THR A 409 -11.44 8.97 -7.77
CA THR A 409 -11.94 9.91 -6.75
C THR A 409 -13.08 10.79 -7.28
N SER A 410 -12.95 11.37 -8.47
CA SER A 410 -13.97 12.23 -9.07
C SER A 410 -15.29 11.49 -9.26
N LYS A 411 -15.27 10.28 -9.84
CA LYS A 411 -16.46 9.46 -10.08
C LYS A 411 -17.15 9.06 -8.78
N MET A 412 -16.36 8.67 -7.76
CA MET A 412 -16.90 8.31 -6.45
C MET A 412 -17.59 9.50 -5.77
N ILE A 413 -17.03 10.71 -5.93
CA ILE A 413 -17.63 11.95 -5.41
C ILE A 413 -18.89 12.34 -6.18
N GLU A 414 -18.89 12.19 -7.51
CA GLU A 414 -20.05 12.40 -8.39
C GLU A 414 -21.21 11.48 -8.00
N ASP A 415 -20.91 10.22 -7.69
CA ASP A 415 -21.88 9.21 -7.26
C ASP A 415 -22.34 9.37 -5.80
N GLY A 416 -21.87 10.42 -5.11
CA GLY A 416 -22.36 10.82 -3.78
C GLY A 416 -21.48 10.39 -2.60
N TYR A 417 -20.46 9.57 -2.83
CA TYR A 417 -19.56 9.10 -1.77
C TYR A 417 -18.55 10.19 -1.41
N LYS A 418 -18.85 11.01 -0.40
CA LYS A 418 -18.05 12.18 -0.03
C LYS A 418 -17.42 12.04 1.35
N PRO A 419 -16.22 12.60 1.57
CA PRO A 419 -15.67 12.71 2.91
C PRO A 419 -16.58 13.57 3.78
N ASN A 420 -16.70 13.19 5.06
CA ASN A 420 -17.47 13.97 6.02
C ASN A 420 -16.78 15.30 6.39
N SER A 421 -17.42 16.12 7.24
CA SER A 421 -16.88 17.42 7.68
C SER A 421 -15.51 17.34 8.38
N ARG A 422 -15.11 16.15 8.85
CA ARG A 422 -13.80 15.88 9.46
C ARG A 422 -12.80 15.25 8.48
N GLY A 423 -13.14 15.15 7.19
CA GLY A 423 -12.29 14.56 6.16
C GLY A 423 -12.24 13.02 6.16
N SER A 424 -13.09 12.35 6.94
CA SER A 424 -13.13 10.88 6.99
C SER A 424 -14.07 10.29 5.95
N LEU A 425 -13.62 9.21 5.30
CA LEU A 425 -14.41 8.43 4.33
C LEU A 425 -15.25 7.33 4.98
N GLY A 426 -15.30 7.25 6.31
CA GLY A 426 -16.00 6.15 7.01
C GLY A 426 -17.50 6.09 6.71
N THR A 427 -18.15 7.25 6.58
CA THR A 427 -19.59 7.33 6.26
C THR A 427 -19.86 6.92 4.82
N ALA A 428 -19.08 7.47 3.87
CA ALA A 428 -19.15 7.11 2.46
C ALA A 428 -18.87 5.62 2.20
N ALA A 429 -17.91 5.03 2.91
CA ALA A 429 -17.62 3.61 2.83
C ALA A 429 -18.81 2.75 3.30
N MET A 430 -19.52 3.19 4.35
CA MET A 430 -20.71 2.51 4.85
C MET A 430 -21.91 2.66 3.91
N GLU A 431 -22.07 3.81 3.27
CA GLU A 431 -23.10 4.03 2.23
C GLU A 431 -22.83 3.15 1.01
N PHE A 432 -21.60 3.13 0.51
CA PHE A 432 -21.19 2.22 -0.57
C PHE A 432 -21.44 0.75 -0.22
N MET A 433 -21.16 0.34 1.03
CA MET A 433 -21.48 -0.99 1.53
C MET A 433 -22.98 -1.28 1.55
N ARG A 434 -23.85 -0.30 1.79
CA ARG A 434 -25.31 -0.46 1.75
C ARG A 434 -25.82 -0.57 0.32
N ASP A 435 -25.26 0.22 -0.58
CA ASP A 435 -25.70 0.27 -1.98
C ASP A 435 -25.20 -0.94 -2.79
N HIS A 436 -24.00 -1.44 -2.44
CA HIS A 436 -23.28 -2.41 -3.27
C HIS A 436 -22.70 -3.59 -2.50
N GLY A 437 -22.74 -3.60 -1.16
CA GLY A 437 -22.27 -4.73 -0.36
C GLY A 437 -23.40 -5.60 0.19
N ILE A 438 -23.01 -6.61 0.98
CA ILE A 438 -23.96 -7.39 1.78
C ILE A 438 -23.78 -7.03 3.25
N ILE A 439 -24.87 -6.55 3.85
CA ILE A 439 -24.93 -6.17 5.24
C ILE A 439 -25.92 -7.09 5.96
N LYS A 440 -25.49 -7.64 7.11
CA LYS A 440 -26.31 -8.43 8.02
C LYS A 440 -26.59 -7.63 9.27
N ASP A 441 -27.84 -7.26 9.49
CA ASP A 441 -28.26 -6.61 10.74
C ASP A 441 -28.67 -7.67 11.77
N LEU A 442 -27.91 -7.73 12.86
CA LEU A 442 -28.17 -8.61 13.99
C LEU A 442 -28.93 -7.83 15.06
N TYR A 443 -30.19 -8.23 15.28
CA TYR A 443 -31.03 -7.72 16.35
C TYR A 443 -30.88 -8.65 17.55
N THR A 444 -30.29 -8.17 18.63
CA THR A 444 -30.24 -8.92 19.90
C THR A 444 -31.19 -8.26 20.88
N GLU A 445 -32.31 -8.92 21.14
CA GLU A 445 -33.25 -8.55 22.18
C GLU A 445 -32.78 -9.12 23.52
N ARG A 446 -32.66 -8.25 24.53
CA ARG A 446 -32.45 -8.69 25.91
C ARG A 446 -33.72 -8.40 26.71
N HIS A 447 -34.40 -9.45 27.15
CA HIS A 447 -35.42 -9.32 28.20
C HIS A 447 -34.71 -9.10 29.53
N GLY A 448 -34.81 -7.87 30.07
CA GLY A 448 -34.30 -7.58 31.41
C GLY A 448 -35.10 -8.33 32.48
N ASN A 449 -34.42 -8.81 33.52
CA ASN A 449 -35.09 -9.32 34.71
C ASN A 449 -35.89 -8.18 35.37
N SER A 450 -37.12 -8.53 35.71
CA SER A 450 -38.22 -7.67 36.16
C SER A 450 -37.93 -6.85 37.42
N HIS A 451 -37.83 -5.53 37.27
CA HIS A 451 -38.18 -4.57 38.33
C HIS A 451 -39.45 -3.80 37.92
N LYS A 452 -40.39 -3.68 38.86
CA LYS A 452 -41.83 -3.41 38.69
C LYS A 452 -42.26 -2.07 38.03
N THR A 453 -41.38 -1.27 37.43
CA THR A 453 -41.76 0.09 37.00
C THR A 453 -41.17 0.60 35.67
N ALA A 454 -40.49 -0.21 34.86
CA ALA A 454 -40.10 0.22 33.51
C ALA A 454 -40.14 -0.93 32.49
N LYS A 455 -41.23 -1.01 31.71
CA LYS A 455 -41.30 -1.87 30.51
C LYS A 455 -40.64 -1.14 29.34
N GLY A 456 -39.33 -1.30 29.20
CA GLY A 456 -38.59 -0.89 28.00
C GLY A 456 -37.84 -2.08 27.42
N ASN A 457 -38.23 -2.56 26.24
CA ASN A 457 -37.45 -3.55 25.50
C ASN A 457 -36.13 -2.90 25.06
N GLN A 458 -34.99 -3.41 25.54
CA GLN A 458 -33.69 -3.00 25.02
C GLN A 458 -33.33 -3.87 23.82
N ILE A 459 -33.65 -3.36 22.64
CA ILE A 459 -33.22 -3.93 21.36
C ILE A 459 -31.82 -3.38 21.06
N SER A 460 -30.82 -4.25 21.01
CA SER A 460 -29.48 -3.87 20.55
C SER A 460 -29.32 -4.23 19.08
N HIS A 461 -28.95 -3.24 18.27
CA HIS A 461 -28.74 -3.39 16.84
C HIS A 461 -27.25 -3.45 16.54
N ARG A 462 -26.79 -4.54 15.92
CA ARG A 462 -25.40 -4.71 15.49
C ARG A 462 -25.34 -5.08 14.02
N THR A 463 -24.75 -4.20 13.22
CA THR A 463 -24.52 -4.45 11.80
C THR A 463 -23.20 -5.22 11.59
N GLN A 464 -23.25 -6.33 10.85
CA GLN A 464 -22.10 -7.16 10.46
C GLN A 464 -21.96 -7.19 8.94
N LYS A 465 -20.73 -7.05 8.43
CA LYS A 465 -20.42 -7.16 7.01
C LYS A 465 -20.37 -8.62 6.57
N ALA A 466 -20.90 -8.93 5.39
CA ALA A 466 -20.86 -10.25 4.78
C ALA A 466 -20.18 -10.21 3.41
N PRO A 467 -19.59 -11.33 2.96
CA PRO A 467 -18.96 -11.38 1.65
C PRO A 467 -20.01 -11.26 0.54
N GLY A 468 -19.70 -10.50 -0.50
CA GLY A 468 -20.54 -10.26 -1.66
C GLY A 468 -20.48 -8.81 -2.15
N PHE A 469 -20.64 -8.66 -3.46
CA PHE A 469 -20.71 -7.36 -4.13
C PHE A 469 -21.84 -7.39 -5.15
N GLY A 470 -22.74 -6.42 -5.02
CA GLY A 470 -23.96 -6.35 -5.79
C GLY A 470 -23.69 -6.12 -7.29
N PRO A 471 -24.50 -6.71 -8.18
CA PRO A 471 -24.34 -6.56 -9.63
C PRO A 471 -24.29 -5.10 -10.10
N LYS A 472 -25.09 -4.21 -9.50
CA LYS A 472 -25.07 -2.77 -9.80
C LYS A 472 -23.69 -2.14 -9.55
N GLY A 473 -23.00 -2.56 -8.49
CA GLY A 473 -21.65 -2.10 -8.19
C GLY A 473 -20.63 -2.62 -9.20
N ILE A 474 -20.76 -3.86 -9.65
CA ILE A 474 -19.91 -4.46 -10.69
C ILE A 474 -20.03 -3.68 -11.99
N LEU A 475 -21.27 -3.45 -12.44
CA LEU A 475 -21.57 -2.73 -13.68
C LEU A 475 -21.07 -1.28 -13.63
N ARG A 476 -21.18 -0.60 -12.48
CA ARG A 476 -20.79 0.81 -12.34
C ARG A 476 -19.29 1.02 -12.14
N TYR A 477 -18.64 0.21 -11.31
CA TYR A 477 -17.28 0.50 -10.83
C TYR A 477 -16.21 -0.50 -11.25
N VAL A 478 -16.59 -1.67 -11.74
CA VAL A 478 -15.62 -2.73 -12.09
C VAL A 478 -15.49 -2.85 -13.60
N LEU A 479 -16.56 -3.23 -14.30
CA LEU A 479 -16.51 -3.51 -15.75
C LEU A 479 -15.99 -2.32 -16.59
N PRO A 480 -16.40 -1.07 -16.36
CA PRO A 480 -15.99 0.04 -17.23
C PRO A 480 -14.49 0.36 -17.14
N TYR A 481 -13.83 -0.03 -16.05
CA TYR A 481 -12.45 0.34 -15.75
C TYR A 481 -11.49 -0.85 -15.74
N THR A 482 -11.99 -2.07 -15.90
CA THR A 482 -11.20 -3.29 -15.70
C THR A 482 -11.13 -4.15 -16.95
N VAL A 483 -9.91 -4.51 -17.36
CA VAL A 483 -9.66 -5.55 -18.35
C VAL A 483 -9.29 -6.84 -17.64
N PHE A 484 -9.98 -7.93 -17.97
CA PHE A 484 -9.77 -9.24 -17.39
C PHE A 484 -8.97 -10.12 -18.35
N LEU A 485 -7.97 -10.84 -17.85
CA LEU A 485 -7.20 -11.81 -18.64
C LEU A 485 -6.88 -13.05 -17.80
N LYS A 486 -7.26 -14.23 -18.31
CA LYS A 486 -6.90 -15.51 -17.70
C LYS A 486 -5.73 -16.14 -18.44
N LEU A 487 -5.03 -17.04 -17.76
CA LEU A 487 -3.87 -17.73 -18.31
C LEU A 487 -4.22 -18.56 -19.54
N LYS A 488 -5.39 -19.21 -19.51
CA LYS A 488 -5.95 -19.97 -20.64
C LYS A 488 -6.22 -19.13 -21.88
N ASP A 489 -6.38 -17.81 -21.74
CA ASP A 489 -6.72 -16.95 -22.86
C ASP A 489 -5.47 -16.62 -23.71
N ILE A 490 -4.26 -16.67 -23.15
CA ILE A 490 -3.01 -16.32 -23.85
C ILE A 490 -2.69 -17.30 -24.99
N GLY A 491 -3.19 -18.53 -24.91
CA GLY A 491 -3.10 -19.54 -25.96
C GLY A 491 -3.00 -20.97 -25.44
N ASP A 492 -3.49 -21.92 -26.22
CA ASP A 492 -3.39 -23.35 -25.91
C ASP A 492 -1.92 -23.84 -25.97
N ASN A 493 -1.56 -24.78 -25.09
CA ASN A 493 -0.22 -25.41 -24.99
C ASN A 493 0.97 -24.48 -24.67
N ILE A 494 0.75 -23.27 -24.17
CA ILE A 494 1.84 -22.39 -23.70
C ILE A 494 2.48 -22.93 -22.41
N LEU A 495 1.68 -23.64 -21.59
CA LEU A 495 2.11 -24.20 -20.32
C LEU A 495 1.96 -25.73 -20.32
N PRO A 496 2.82 -26.45 -19.58
CA PRO A 496 2.64 -27.88 -19.37
C PRO A 496 1.35 -28.15 -18.59
N ASN A 497 0.81 -29.37 -18.73
CA ASN A 497 -0.35 -29.81 -17.96
C ASN A 497 -0.06 -29.72 -16.45
N TYR A 498 -1.03 -29.18 -15.72
CA TYR A 498 -0.99 -29.09 -14.26
C TYR A 498 -1.78 -30.25 -13.65
N THR A 499 -1.16 -30.96 -12.72
CA THR A 499 -1.81 -32.05 -11.97
C THR A 499 -1.76 -31.72 -10.48
N GLU A 500 -2.93 -31.69 -9.84
CA GLU A 500 -3.04 -31.61 -8.38
C GLU A 500 -3.14 -33.02 -7.80
N GLU A 501 -2.24 -33.35 -6.87
CA GLU A 501 -2.30 -34.59 -6.11
C GLU A 501 -2.47 -34.27 -4.62
N TYR A 502 -3.51 -34.84 -4.01
CA TYR A 502 -3.72 -34.77 -2.57
C TYR A 502 -3.02 -35.96 -1.92
N ILE A 503 -1.92 -35.69 -1.22
CA ILE A 503 -1.17 -36.69 -0.48
C ILE A 503 -1.55 -36.59 1.00
N ASP A 504 -2.36 -37.54 1.47
CA ASP A 504 -2.71 -37.64 2.88
C ASP A 504 -1.53 -38.13 3.70
N ILE A 505 -1.02 -37.28 4.59
CA ILE A 505 0.09 -37.63 5.49
C ILE A 505 -0.49 -38.02 6.86
N PRO A 506 -0.33 -39.28 7.31
CA PRO A 506 -0.80 -39.67 8.63
C PRO A 506 0.03 -38.99 9.72
N MET A 507 -0.65 -38.49 10.76
CA MET A 507 0.04 -38.02 11.97
C MET A 507 0.86 -39.15 12.60
N SER A 508 2.07 -38.85 13.04
CA SER A 508 2.86 -39.78 13.87
C SER A 508 2.15 -40.04 15.22
N TYR A 509 2.57 -41.08 15.94
CA TYR A 509 2.02 -41.39 17.27
C TYR A 509 2.16 -40.20 18.24
N GLU A 510 3.33 -39.57 18.28
CA GLU A 510 3.58 -38.39 19.12
C GLU A 510 2.72 -37.19 18.70
N GLN A 511 2.66 -36.89 17.40
CA GLN A 511 1.82 -35.81 16.88
C GLN A 511 0.35 -36.02 17.22
N ARG A 512 -0.15 -37.25 17.08
CA ARG A 512 -1.52 -37.61 17.44
C ARG A 512 -1.78 -37.42 18.93
N SER A 513 -0.85 -37.86 19.78
CA SER A 513 -0.96 -37.67 21.24
C SER A 513 -1.05 -36.19 21.63
N TYR A 514 -0.17 -35.34 21.08
CA TYR A 514 -0.22 -33.89 21.32
C TYR A 514 -1.46 -33.23 20.73
N TYR A 515 -1.88 -33.65 19.54
CA TYR A 515 -3.09 -33.15 18.90
C TYR A 515 -4.32 -33.49 19.74
N ASP A 516 -4.44 -34.72 20.22
CA ASP A 516 -5.57 -35.17 21.04
C ASP A 516 -5.61 -34.45 22.38
N ASP A 517 -4.47 -34.28 23.06
CA ASP A 517 -4.39 -33.51 24.30
C ASP A 517 -4.83 -32.05 24.11
N LEU A 518 -4.34 -31.39 23.04
CA LEU A 518 -4.72 -30.01 22.71
C LEU A 518 -6.20 -29.90 22.33
N SER A 519 -6.67 -30.78 21.45
CA SER A 519 -8.06 -30.84 20.98
C SER A 519 -9.02 -31.04 22.15
N ASN A 520 -8.70 -31.94 23.07
CA ASN A 520 -9.51 -32.21 24.25
C ASN A 520 -9.57 -31.01 25.20
N LYS A 521 -8.43 -30.38 25.50
CA LYS A 521 -8.36 -29.14 26.31
C LYS A 521 -9.15 -28.00 25.68
N LEU A 522 -9.02 -27.78 24.38
CA LEU A 522 -9.77 -26.73 23.67
C LEU A 522 -11.28 -27.02 23.68
N LYS A 523 -11.69 -28.27 23.47
CA LYS A 523 -13.10 -28.67 23.54
C LYS A 523 -13.68 -28.47 24.95
N SER A 524 -12.93 -28.78 26.01
CA SER A 524 -13.42 -28.59 27.38
C SER A 524 -13.58 -27.11 27.73
N GLU A 525 -12.61 -26.27 27.36
CA GLU A 525 -12.69 -24.82 27.57
C GLU A 525 -13.83 -24.19 26.77
N LEU A 526 -14.03 -24.62 25.52
CA LEU A 526 -15.11 -24.10 24.68
C LEU A 526 -16.48 -24.51 25.21
N ARG A 527 -16.63 -25.73 25.74
CA ARG A 527 -17.87 -26.17 26.44
C ARG A 527 -18.11 -25.33 27.71
N SER A 528 -17.08 -25.09 28.52
CA SER A 528 -17.18 -24.26 29.73
C SER A 528 -17.60 -22.81 29.41
N ALA A 529 -17.04 -22.23 28.34
CA ALA A 529 -17.38 -20.88 27.87
C ALA A 529 -18.83 -20.79 27.35
N LEU A 530 -19.28 -21.79 26.59
CA LEU A 530 -20.66 -21.86 26.09
C LEU A 530 -21.69 -21.97 27.23
N VAL A 531 -21.40 -22.75 28.27
CA VAL A 531 -22.28 -22.89 29.45
C VAL A 531 -22.43 -21.56 30.19
N LYS A 532 -21.39 -20.72 30.21
CA LYS A 532 -21.42 -19.39 30.85
C LYS A 532 -22.10 -18.29 30.01
N ARG A 533 -22.65 -18.62 28.83
CA ARG A 533 -23.25 -17.67 27.85
C ARG A 533 -22.32 -16.53 27.45
N ASP A 534 -21.01 -16.72 27.57
CA ASP A 534 -20.01 -15.68 27.30
C ASP A 534 -19.66 -15.70 25.80
N THR A 535 -20.56 -15.15 24.99
CA THR A 535 -20.48 -15.18 23.51
C THR A 535 -19.52 -14.14 22.92
N VAL A 536 -18.88 -13.31 23.75
CA VAL A 536 -18.03 -12.19 23.30
C VAL A 536 -16.55 -12.59 23.18
N ASN A 537 -16.11 -13.69 23.82
CA ASN A 537 -14.68 -14.04 23.96
C ASN A 537 -14.25 -15.40 23.37
N THR A 538 -15.11 -16.08 22.61
CA THR A 538 -14.78 -17.38 22.00
C THR A 538 -13.54 -17.39 21.08
N PRO A 539 -13.15 -16.30 20.38
CA PRO A 539 -11.89 -16.29 19.61
C PRO A 539 -10.63 -16.07 20.46
N ASN A 540 -10.75 -15.38 21.62
CA ASN A 540 -9.59 -15.00 22.44
C ASN A 540 -9.07 -16.13 23.34
N LEU A 541 -9.91 -17.12 23.67
CA LEU A 541 -9.54 -18.28 24.49
C LEU A 541 -8.57 -19.24 23.78
N VAL A 542 -8.67 -19.35 22.45
CA VAL A 542 -7.75 -20.17 21.64
C VAL A 542 -6.33 -19.56 21.62
N HIS A 543 -6.23 -18.23 21.69
CA HIS A 543 -4.95 -17.53 21.57
C HIS A 543 -4.08 -17.62 22.84
N ASN A 544 -4.69 -17.65 24.03
CA ASN A 544 -3.98 -17.71 25.31
C ASN A 544 -3.59 -19.14 25.73
N SER A 545 -4.37 -20.15 25.33
CA SER A 545 -4.04 -21.56 25.56
C SER A 545 -2.87 -22.03 24.67
N CYS A 546 -2.80 -21.55 23.42
CA CYS A 546 -1.69 -21.88 22.52
C CYS A 546 -0.33 -21.27 22.96
N ARG A 547 -0.34 -20.12 23.65
CA ARG A 547 0.89 -19.46 24.16
C ARG A 547 1.54 -20.19 25.34
N LYS A 548 0.78 -20.91 26.16
CA LYS A 548 1.36 -21.67 27.29
C LYS A 548 1.97 -23.00 26.85
N SER A 549 1.48 -23.61 25.78
CA SER A 549 2.02 -24.87 25.26
C SER A 549 3.24 -24.70 24.35
N CYS A 550 3.42 -23.54 23.70
CA CYS A 550 4.59 -23.27 22.85
C CYS A 550 5.86 -22.87 23.61
N CYS A 551 5.80 -22.60 24.92
CA CYS A 551 6.99 -22.29 25.73
C CYS A 551 7.71 -23.54 26.30
N LEU A 552 7.32 -24.74 25.87
CA LEU A 552 7.90 -26.02 26.32
C LEU A 552 8.47 -26.87 25.17
N PHE A 553 8.81 -26.25 24.04
CA PHE A 553 9.59 -26.88 22.96
C PHE A 553 10.82 -26.04 22.62
#